data_AF-A0A9W6FB03-F1
#
_entry.id   AF-A0A9W6FB03-F1
#
_cell.length_a   1.000
_cell.length_b   1.000
_cell.length_c   1.000
_cell.angle_alpha   90.00
_cell.angle_beta   90.00
_cell.angle_gamma   90.00
#
_symmetry.space_group_name_H-M   'P 1'
#
loop_
_entity.id
_entity.type
_entity.pdbx_description
1 polymer ?
#
loop_
_entity_poly.entity_id
_entity_poly.type
_entity_poly.pdbx_seq_one_letter_code
_entity_poly.pdbx_strand_id
1 'polypeptide(L)'
;MFDRLIDFVRRDRGYVDRFFDYANQFGLKVIRLWAFNYGMPYAWGKYDESQFQGLDYIVDSAGRHNIKLVLALGNIWKAYRSPEDFMSMAGVDPAGKTLLDFYNSSQVLHLYRDHVSTIVWRTNVFNGRRYRDDDAIMMWDAINEPRCPGCMDAAAQAAQQGFLGAVARQVRDNAPNQLVALGTEGYFLNSYESYNPGAGARCEGEDWTTLSRLDSIDATVVHVYERQMESVPPKWSMCDFDCFCNYMIQYLNIHQRIAADMGKPLIMEEYGLVLPHYTVKQRVLLFQLVADNLAWMRKTHGPMMGVMFWNAAIGDVWDDGYNVYLDAPIDQPKPSPPIATTAPTPPASSSSLPTPSTAQSEAEPTQSEPSPTQGEPERAPIIQNTETLTDFLRGPQRAACAEEAAGWWLPVWTTDWAQTVDMDALRERCRDLTVLQVLLNTKELLYA
;
A
#
# COMPACT_ATOMS: atom_id res chain seq x y z
N MET A 1 -9.09 6.65 -16.24
CA MET A 1 -10.05 6.60 -15.10
C MET A 1 -9.68 5.33 -14.35
N PHE A 2 -9.11 5.48 -13.16
CA PHE A 2 -8.60 4.35 -12.36
C PHE A 2 -9.79 3.73 -11.63
N ASP A 3 -10.43 2.75 -12.25
CA ASP A 3 -11.59 2.08 -11.67
C ASP A 3 -11.11 1.24 -10.48
N ARG A 4 -11.50 1.62 -9.26
CA ARG A 4 -11.31 0.80 -8.06
C ARG A 4 -12.59 0.04 -7.73
N LEU A 5 -12.55 -0.82 -6.71
CA LEU A 5 -13.63 -1.75 -6.34
C LEU A 5 -15.03 -1.09 -6.32
N ILE A 6 -15.15 0.14 -5.81
CA ILE A 6 -16.41 0.92 -5.79
C ILE A 6 -16.92 1.23 -7.21
N ASP A 7 -16.03 1.64 -8.11
CA ASP A 7 -16.37 1.93 -9.52
C ASP A 7 -16.72 0.64 -10.29
N PHE A 8 -16.09 -0.49 -9.95
CA PHE A 8 -16.44 -1.80 -10.51
C PHE A 8 -17.84 -2.25 -10.12
N VAL A 9 -18.31 -1.97 -8.90
CA VAL A 9 -19.68 -2.35 -8.47
C VAL A 9 -20.74 -1.82 -9.43
N ARG A 10 -20.52 -0.64 -10.00
CA ARG A 10 -21.45 -0.04 -10.98
C ARG A 10 -21.51 -0.81 -12.29
N ARG A 11 -20.42 -1.46 -12.69
CA ARG A 11 -20.31 -2.21 -13.95
C ARG A 11 -20.70 -3.67 -13.78
N ASP A 12 -20.15 -4.32 -12.75
CA ASP A 12 -20.39 -5.71 -12.40
C ASP A 12 -20.28 -5.89 -10.88
N ARG A 13 -21.43 -5.95 -10.20
CA ARG A 13 -21.48 -6.25 -8.76
C ARG A 13 -20.86 -7.60 -8.43
N GLY A 14 -21.03 -8.60 -9.31
CA GLY A 14 -20.48 -9.93 -9.13
C GLY A 14 -18.95 -9.96 -9.11
N TYR A 15 -18.29 -8.89 -9.59
CA TYR A 15 -16.85 -8.74 -9.45
C TYR A 15 -16.42 -8.73 -7.97
N VAL A 16 -17.16 -8.03 -7.11
CA VAL A 16 -16.86 -7.96 -5.66
C VAL A 16 -17.01 -9.33 -5.00
N ASP A 17 -18.09 -10.06 -5.32
CA ASP A 17 -18.31 -11.39 -4.74
C ASP A 17 -17.21 -12.35 -5.20
N ARG A 18 -16.85 -12.36 -6.49
CA ARG A 18 -15.72 -13.18 -6.99
C ARG A 18 -14.40 -12.81 -6.34
N PHE A 19 -14.13 -11.51 -6.16
CA PHE A 19 -12.92 -11.05 -5.48
C PHE A 19 -12.86 -11.59 -4.05
N PHE A 20 -13.97 -11.54 -3.32
CA PHE A 20 -14.08 -12.08 -1.96
C PHE A 20 -14.01 -13.61 -1.89
N ASP A 21 -14.53 -14.33 -2.89
CA ASP A 21 -14.34 -15.78 -3.02
C ASP A 21 -12.86 -16.14 -3.18
N TYR A 22 -12.15 -15.44 -4.07
CA TYR A 22 -10.71 -15.61 -4.23
C TYR A 22 -9.92 -15.20 -2.97
N ALA A 23 -10.27 -14.09 -2.33
CA ALA A 23 -9.68 -13.67 -1.06
C ALA A 23 -9.80 -14.80 -0.02
N ASN A 24 -11.00 -15.37 0.13
CA ASN A 24 -11.25 -16.51 1.02
C ASN A 24 -10.45 -17.77 0.66
N GLN A 25 -10.27 -18.07 -0.63
CA GLN A 25 -9.45 -19.19 -1.09
C GLN A 25 -8.01 -19.11 -0.57
N PHE A 26 -7.45 -17.89 -0.52
CA PHE A 26 -6.09 -17.62 -0.04
C PHE A 26 -6.03 -17.22 1.45
N GLY A 27 -7.15 -17.31 2.17
CA GLY A 27 -7.22 -16.97 3.59
C GLY A 27 -7.13 -15.47 3.88
N LEU A 28 -7.37 -14.58 2.91
CA LEU A 28 -7.38 -13.15 3.11
C LEU A 28 -8.71 -12.73 3.76
N LYS A 29 -8.73 -12.55 5.08
CA LYS A 29 -9.96 -12.28 5.85
C LYS A 29 -10.22 -10.82 6.19
N VAL A 30 -9.22 -9.97 6.01
CA VAL A 30 -9.34 -8.53 6.24
C VAL A 30 -8.91 -7.81 4.96
N ILE A 31 -9.75 -6.88 4.48
CA ILE A 31 -9.47 -6.07 3.30
C ILE A 31 -9.50 -4.59 3.69
N ARG A 32 -8.42 -3.87 3.39
CA ARG A 32 -8.34 -2.42 3.57
C ARG A 32 -8.71 -1.75 2.26
N LEU A 33 -9.60 -0.76 2.32
CA LEU A 33 -10.06 -0.03 1.14
C LEU A 33 -10.42 1.41 1.47
N TRP A 34 -10.49 2.23 0.43
CA TRP A 34 -10.83 3.64 0.54
C TRP A 34 -12.34 3.80 0.65
N ALA A 35 -12.81 4.44 1.71
CA ALA A 35 -14.20 4.87 1.86
C ALA A 35 -14.46 6.26 1.23
N PHE A 36 -13.56 6.69 0.34
CA PHE A 36 -13.62 7.96 -0.39
C PHE A 36 -13.25 7.73 -1.85
N ASN A 37 -13.82 8.54 -2.73
CA ASN A 37 -13.43 8.66 -4.13
C ASN A 37 -13.81 10.06 -4.67
N TYR A 38 -13.70 10.30 -5.98
CA TYR A 38 -14.09 11.59 -6.58
C TYR A 38 -15.57 11.96 -6.36
N GLY A 39 -16.46 11.00 -6.09
CA GLY A 39 -17.87 11.25 -5.78
C GLY A 39 -18.18 11.36 -4.29
N MET A 40 -17.24 11.03 -3.40
CA MET A 40 -17.48 10.85 -1.97
C MET A 40 -16.38 11.48 -1.12
N PRO A 41 -16.47 12.79 -0.80
CA PRO A 41 -17.46 13.77 -1.27
C PRO A 41 -17.03 14.43 -2.59
N TYR A 42 -17.95 15.10 -3.30
CA TYR A 42 -17.61 15.98 -4.44
C TYR A 42 -17.75 17.48 -4.13
N ALA A 43 -18.42 17.82 -3.03
CA ALA A 43 -18.43 19.13 -2.40
C ALA A 43 -18.81 18.95 -0.92
N TRP A 44 -18.64 19.97 -0.07
CA TRP A 44 -19.03 19.87 1.35
C TRP A 44 -20.49 19.41 1.48
N GLY A 45 -20.68 18.25 2.12
CA GLY A 45 -22.00 17.69 2.40
C GLY A 45 -22.71 17.10 1.18
N LYS A 46 -22.02 16.99 0.04
CA LYS A 46 -22.59 16.49 -1.21
C LYS A 46 -21.81 15.28 -1.71
N TYR A 47 -22.56 14.21 -1.97
CA TYR A 47 -22.05 12.88 -2.29
C TYR A 47 -22.82 12.30 -3.47
N ASP A 48 -22.12 11.56 -4.32
CA ASP A 48 -22.74 10.76 -5.37
C ASP A 48 -23.29 9.48 -4.75
N GLU A 49 -24.62 9.41 -4.62
CA GLU A 49 -25.29 8.27 -4.02
C GLU A 49 -24.99 6.96 -4.76
N SER A 50 -24.70 6.99 -6.07
CA SER A 50 -24.33 5.77 -6.80
C SER A 50 -22.97 5.20 -6.37
N GLN A 51 -22.03 6.08 -6.00
CA GLN A 51 -20.72 5.68 -5.46
C GLN A 51 -20.88 5.12 -4.05
N PHE A 52 -21.78 5.71 -3.27
CA PHE A 52 -22.09 5.27 -1.92
C PHE A 52 -22.78 3.90 -1.91
N GLN A 53 -23.68 3.64 -2.85
CA GLN A 53 -24.23 2.30 -3.08
C GLN A 53 -23.15 1.29 -3.53
N GLY A 54 -22.09 1.74 -4.18
CA GLY A 54 -20.91 0.92 -4.46
C GLY A 54 -20.25 0.42 -3.17
N LEU A 55 -19.99 1.34 -2.23
CA LEU A 55 -19.45 1.01 -0.91
C LEU A 55 -20.42 0.16 -0.09
N ASP A 56 -21.73 0.43 -0.14
CA ASP A 56 -22.75 -0.38 0.53
C ASP A 56 -22.71 -1.84 0.08
N TYR A 57 -22.58 -2.08 -1.23
CA TYR A 57 -22.51 -3.44 -1.75
C TYR A 57 -21.24 -4.15 -1.28
N ILE A 58 -20.10 -3.45 -1.21
CA ILE A 58 -18.85 -4.02 -0.70
C ILE A 58 -18.99 -4.40 0.77
N VAL A 59 -19.57 -3.54 1.60
CA VAL A 59 -19.79 -3.82 3.03
C VAL A 59 -20.76 -5.00 3.21
N ASP A 60 -21.86 -5.03 2.47
CA ASP A 60 -22.82 -6.15 2.49
C ASP A 60 -22.17 -7.47 2.04
N SER A 61 -21.45 -7.43 0.91
CA SER A 61 -20.77 -8.60 0.36
C SER A 61 -19.67 -9.11 1.29
N ALA A 62 -18.92 -8.23 1.94
CA ALA A 62 -17.91 -8.62 2.92
C ALA A 62 -18.54 -9.40 4.08
N GLY A 63 -19.66 -8.92 4.62
CA GLY A 63 -20.42 -9.62 5.64
C GLY A 63 -20.90 -11.01 5.17
N ARG A 64 -21.44 -11.12 3.95
CA ARG A 64 -21.88 -12.41 3.37
C ARG A 64 -20.73 -13.41 3.15
N HIS A 65 -19.52 -12.92 2.86
CA HIS A 65 -18.33 -13.74 2.61
C HIS A 65 -17.46 -13.91 3.86
N ASN A 66 -17.90 -13.46 5.04
CA ASN A 66 -17.12 -13.50 6.29
C ASN A 66 -15.74 -12.83 6.14
N ILE A 67 -15.72 -11.67 5.50
CA ILE A 67 -14.57 -10.78 5.36
C ILE A 67 -14.82 -9.54 6.21
N LYS A 68 -13.76 -9.08 6.87
CA LYS A 68 -13.72 -7.84 7.63
C LYS A 68 -13.07 -6.72 6.82
N LEU A 69 -13.50 -5.49 7.07
CA LEU A 69 -13.05 -4.31 6.35
C LEU A 69 -12.32 -3.34 7.26
N VAL A 70 -11.23 -2.78 6.73
CA VAL A 70 -10.59 -1.55 7.24
C VAL A 70 -10.92 -0.43 6.28
N LEU A 71 -11.59 0.62 6.76
CA LEU A 71 -12.05 1.73 5.91
C LEU A 71 -11.22 2.99 6.18
N ALA A 72 -10.38 3.37 5.23
CA ALA A 72 -9.68 4.65 5.29
C ALA A 72 -10.61 5.79 4.89
N LEU A 73 -10.66 6.83 5.71
CA LEU A 73 -11.61 7.95 5.61
C LEU A 73 -11.05 9.15 4.82
N GLY A 74 -9.77 9.13 4.45
CA GLY A 74 -9.14 10.15 3.63
C GLY A 74 -7.76 9.74 3.18
N ASN A 75 -7.07 10.66 2.50
CA ASN A 75 -5.75 10.44 1.94
C ASN A 75 -4.91 11.72 2.02
N ILE A 76 -3.59 11.60 2.13
CA ILE A 76 -2.70 12.74 1.88
C ILE A 76 -2.26 12.85 0.41
N TRP A 77 -2.37 11.76 -0.35
CA TRP A 77 -1.95 11.72 -1.75
C TRP A 77 -3.00 12.29 -2.69
N LYS A 78 -2.60 12.49 -3.96
CA LYS A 78 -3.46 13.07 -5.01
C LYS A 78 -4.54 12.11 -5.50
N ALA A 79 -4.35 10.80 -5.30
CA ALA A 79 -5.35 9.82 -5.67
C ALA A 79 -6.70 10.11 -4.99
N TYR A 80 -7.73 10.30 -5.82
CA TYR A 80 -9.12 10.63 -5.46
C TYR A 80 -9.34 11.98 -4.81
N ARG A 81 -9.10 12.08 -3.50
CA ARG A 81 -9.43 13.23 -2.68
C ARG A 81 -8.24 13.59 -1.83
N SER A 82 -7.50 14.59 -2.31
CA SER A 82 -6.31 15.09 -1.64
C SER A 82 -6.66 16.11 -0.56
N PRO A 83 -5.71 16.46 0.32
CA PRO A 83 -5.87 17.57 1.25
C PRO A 83 -6.22 18.90 0.56
N GLU A 84 -5.72 19.12 -0.65
CA GLU A 84 -6.04 20.31 -1.48
C GLU A 84 -7.52 20.33 -1.90
N ASP A 85 -8.11 19.17 -2.21
CA ASP A 85 -9.54 19.05 -2.50
C ASP A 85 -10.36 19.40 -1.25
N PHE A 86 -9.98 18.89 -0.08
CA PHE A 86 -10.64 19.20 1.19
C PHE A 86 -10.52 20.68 1.55
N MET A 87 -9.36 21.31 1.34
CA MET A 87 -9.20 22.76 1.47
C MET A 87 -10.16 23.51 0.56
N SER A 88 -10.16 23.16 -0.73
CA SER A 88 -11.00 23.82 -1.74
C SER A 88 -12.49 23.70 -1.41
N MET A 89 -12.95 22.50 -1.02
CA MET A 89 -14.34 22.28 -0.59
C MET A 89 -14.71 23.04 0.68
N ALA A 90 -13.74 23.30 1.57
CA ALA A 90 -13.92 24.09 2.78
C ALA A 90 -13.84 25.61 2.53
N GLY A 91 -13.64 26.05 1.29
CA GLY A 91 -13.48 27.46 0.93
C GLY A 91 -12.10 28.03 1.26
N VAL A 92 -11.10 27.17 1.43
CA VAL A 92 -9.70 27.54 1.65
C VAL A 92 -8.94 27.35 0.34
N ASP A 93 -8.36 28.41 -0.20
CA ASP A 93 -7.52 28.32 -1.41
C ASP A 93 -6.24 27.51 -1.09
N PRO A 94 -6.00 26.35 -1.73
CA PRO A 94 -4.81 25.54 -1.50
C PRO A 94 -3.54 26.15 -2.11
N ALA A 95 -3.64 27.17 -2.97
CA ALA A 95 -2.48 27.75 -3.63
C ALA A 95 -1.43 28.25 -2.62
N GLY A 96 -0.22 27.69 -2.70
CA GLY A 96 0.90 28.03 -1.82
C GLY A 96 0.77 27.53 -0.38
N LYS A 97 -0.23 26.68 -0.08
CA LYS A 97 -0.42 26.07 1.23
C LYS A 97 0.34 24.75 1.38
N THR A 98 0.46 24.30 2.61
CA THR A 98 1.14 23.05 3.00
C THR A 98 0.18 22.13 3.76
N LEU A 99 0.61 20.90 4.06
CA LEU A 99 -0.14 20.02 4.97
C LEU A 99 -0.27 20.63 6.39
N LEU A 100 0.67 21.47 6.83
CA LEU A 100 0.51 22.17 8.10
C LEU A 100 -0.66 23.17 8.06
N ASP A 101 -0.91 23.85 6.94
CA ASP A 101 -2.10 24.69 6.77
C ASP A 101 -3.39 23.86 6.79
N PHE A 102 -3.35 22.63 6.25
CA PHE A 102 -4.48 21.69 6.29
C PHE A 102 -4.83 21.35 7.74
N TYR A 103 -3.83 20.94 8.54
CA TYR A 103 -4.03 20.58 9.93
C TYR A 103 -4.44 21.76 10.83
N ASN A 104 -3.99 22.97 10.51
CA ASN A 104 -4.36 24.19 11.26
C ASN A 104 -5.73 24.78 10.88
N SER A 105 -6.32 24.34 9.76
CA SER A 105 -7.58 24.92 9.29
C SER A 105 -8.79 24.36 10.02
N SER A 106 -9.42 25.19 10.86
CA SER A 106 -10.65 24.84 11.56
C SER A 106 -11.81 24.51 10.62
N GLN A 107 -11.88 25.17 9.45
CA GLN A 107 -12.90 24.93 8.43
C GLN A 107 -12.71 23.56 7.78
N VAL A 108 -11.46 23.19 7.49
CA VAL A 108 -11.12 21.87 6.94
C VAL A 108 -11.41 20.78 7.96
N LEU A 109 -11.02 20.96 9.22
CA LEU A 109 -11.35 20.00 10.28
C LEU A 109 -12.86 19.82 10.41
N HIS A 110 -13.66 20.90 10.36
CA HIS A 110 -15.11 20.80 10.41
C HIS A 110 -15.67 20.00 9.23
N LEU A 111 -15.27 20.34 7.99
CA LEU A 111 -15.69 19.59 6.81
C LEU A 111 -15.31 18.11 6.91
N TYR A 112 -14.07 17.83 7.35
CA TYR A 112 -13.59 16.46 7.51
C TYR A 112 -14.41 15.70 8.55
N ARG A 113 -14.76 16.32 9.68
CA ARG A 113 -15.64 15.73 10.70
C ARG A 113 -17.06 15.47 10.20
N ASP A 114 -17.61 16.36 9.38
CA ASP A 114 -18.90 16.13 8.72
C ASP A 114 -18.81 14.96 7.74
N HIS A 115 -17.68 14.86 7.03
CA HIS A 115 -17.41 13.77 6.11
C HIS A 115 -17.38 12.41 6.83
N VAL A 116 -16.61 12.31 7.91
CA VAL A 116 -16.56 11.13 8.78
C VAL A 116 -17.95 10.78 9.30
N SER A 117 -18.71 11.77 9.78
CA SER A 117 -20.07 11.53 10.29
C SER A 117 -20.99 10.97 9.20
N THR A 118 -20.89 11.49 7.98
CA THR A 118 -21.71 11.04 6.86
C THR A 118 -21.45 9.57 6.52
N ILE A 119 -20.19 9.13 6.50
CA ILE A 119 -19.83 7.73 6.25
C ILE A 119 -20.25 6.84 7.42
N VAL A 120 -19.84 7.18 8.65
CA VAL A 120 -20.03 6.33 9.83
C VAL A 120 -21.52 6.12 10.14
N TRP A 121 -22.36 7.14 9.92
CA TRP A 121 -23.81 7.05 10.14
C TRP A 121 -24.61 6.58 8.93
N ARG A 122 -23.96 6.33 7.79
CA ARG A 122 -24.64 5.83 6.59
C ARG A 122 -25.38 4.53 6.89
N THR A 123 -26.62 4.44 6.43
CA THR A 123 -27.40 3.19 6.43
C THR A 123 -27.20 2.49 5.09
N ASN A 124 -26.66 1.28 5.13
CA ASN A 124 -26.42 0.46 3.97
C ASN A 124 -27.74 0.07 3.30
N VAL A 125 -27.89 0.34 2.00
CA VAL A 125 -29.15 0.08 1.29
C VAL A 125 -29.43 -1.41 1.03
N PHE A 126 -28.43 -2.29 1.11
CA PHE A 126 -28.58 -3.72 0.84
C PHE A 126 -28.94 -4.53 2.08
N ASN A 127 -28.35 -4.18 3.24
CA ASN A 127 -28.55 -4.93 4.48
C ASN A 127 -29.31 -4.16 5.58
N GLY A 128 -29.55 -2.86 5.39
CA GLY A 128 -30.29 -2.01 6.32
C GLY A 128 -29.56 -1.63 7.61
N ARG A 129 -28.31 -2.05 7.80
CA ARG A 129 -27.48 -1.68 8.96
C ARG A 129 -26.81 -0.34 8.76
N ARG A 130 -26.56 0.38 9.85
CA ARG A 130 -25.65 1.52 9.82
C ARG A 130 -24.23 1.03 9.82
N TYR A 131 -23.32 1.72 9.13
CA TYR A 131 -21.91 1.31 9.06
C TYR A 131 -21.27 1.19 10.44
N ARG A 132 -21.55 2.12 11.36
CA ARG A 132 -21.15 2.06 12.78
C ARG A 132 -21.59 0.81 13.55
N ASP A 133 -22.63 0.12 13.06
CA ASP A 133 -23.26 -1.03 13.70
C ASP A 133 -23.08 -2.31 12.83
N ASP A 134 -22.34 -2.24 11.72
CA ASP A 134 -22.09 -3.36 10.81
C ASP A 134 -20.78 -4.06 11.18
N ASP A 135 -20.87 -5.32 11.59
CA ASP A 135 -19.71 -6.10 12.04
C ASP A 135 -18.74 -6.42 10.90
N ALA A 136 -19.17 -6.31 9.64
CA ALA A 136 -18.30 -6.41 8.48
C ALA A 136 -17.20 -5.35 8.48
N ILE A 137 -17.43 -4.19 9.09
CA ILE A 137 -16.40 -3.16 9.27
C ILE A 137 -15.71 -3.42 10.62
N MET A 138 -14.42 -3.76 10.58
CA MET A 138 -13.62 -4.07 11.77
C MET A 138 -12.94 -2.83 12.33
N MET A 139 -12.42 -1.97 11.45
CA MET A 139 -11.58 -0.85 11.84
C MET A 139 -11.79 0.35 10.92
N TRP A 140 -11.72 1.54 11.51
CA TRP A 140 -11.66 2.80 10.80
C TRP A 140 -10.22 3.30 10.80
N ASP A 141 -9.79 3.75 9.64
CA ASP A 141 -8.49 4.32 9.45
C ASP A 141 -8.65 5.83 9.15
N ALA A 142 -8.09 6.67 10.03
CA ALA A 142 -8.39 8.09 10.05
C ALA A 142 -8.01 8.78 8.74
N ILE A 143 -6.78 8.63 8.26
CA ILE A 143 -6.28 9.20 7.01
C ILE A 143 -5.19 8.27 6.50
N ASN A 144 -5.20 7.89 5.22
CA ASN A 144 -4.10 7.12 4.65
C ASN A 144 -2.78 7.92 4.62
N GLU A 145 -1.74 7.37 5.23
CA GLU A 145 -0.36 7.85 5.27
C GLU A 145 -0.19 9.29 5.79
N PRO A 146 -0.69 9.67 6.99
CA PRO A 146 -0.71 11.05 7.44
C PRO A 146 0.69 11.61 7.75
N ARG A 147 1.22 12.42 6.83
CA ARG A 147 2.48 13.16 6.99
C ARG A 147 2.29 14.65 7.34
N CYS A 148 3.33 15.28 7.86
CA CYS A 148 3.48 16.74 8.01
C CYS A 148 4.92 17.17 7.64
N PRO A 149 5.25 17.22 6.34
CA PRO A 149 6.61 17.50 5.87
C PRO A 149 7.17 18.82 6.44
N GLY A 150 8.33 18.76 7.06
CA GLY A 150 9.01 19.90 7.68
C GLY A 150 8.44 20.34 9.04
N CYS A 151 7.42 19.67 9.57
CA CYS A 151 6.80 20.00 10.87
C CYS A 151 7.65 19.53 12.06
N MET A 152 8.84 20.10 12.27
CA MET A 152 9.78 19.63 13.30
C MET A 152 9.58 20.28 14.68
N ASP A 153 8.96 21.46 14.73
CA ASP A 153 8.71 22.15 15.99
C ASP A 153 7.44 21.65 16.71
N ALA A 154 7.38 21.94 18.02
CA ALA A 154 6.29 21.47 18.86
C ALA A 154 4.91 22.01 18.47
N ALA A 155 4.83 23.20 17.87
CA ALA A 155 3.56 23.79 17.47
C ALA A 155 3.00 23.09 16.22
N ALA A 156 3.86 22.81 15.25
CA ALA A 156 3.50 22.08 14.04
C ALA A 156 3.09 20.63 14.36
N GLN A 157 3.84 19.96 15.24
CA GLN A 157 3.48 18.64 15.76
C GLN A 157 2.15 18.65 16.50
N ALA A 158 1.90 19.66 17.36
CA ALA A 158 0.62 19.79 18.06
C ALA A 158 -0.56 20.01 17.11
N ALA A 159 -0.38 20.71 15.99
CA ALA A 159 -1.43 20.90 14.98
C ALA A 159 -1.83 19.57 14.32
N GLN A 160 -0.86 18.79 13.85
CA GLN A 160 -1.12 17.47 13.25
C GLN A 160 -1.78 16.52 14.25
N GLN A 161 -1.20 16.38 15.45
CA GLN A 161 -1.73 15.52 16.51
C GLN A 161 -3.14 15.96 16.94
N GLY A 162 -3.38 17.27 17.01
CA GLY A 162 -4.68 17.85 17.33
C GLY A 162 -5.76 17.49 16.30
N PHE A 163 -5.44 17.62 15.01
CA PHE A 163 -6.33 17.25 13.92
C PHE A 163 -6.63 15.76 13.92
N LEU A 164 -5.60 14.91 13.85
CA LEU A 164 -5.75 13.44 13.78
C LEU A 164 -6.46 12.90 15.03
N GLY A 165 -6.09 13.40 16.21
CA GLY A 165 -6.76 13.04 17.45
C GLY A 165 -8.23 13.47 17.48
N ALA A 166 -8.59 14.61 16.89
CA ALA A 166 -9.98 15.05 16.83
C ALA A 166 -10.83 14.15 15.92
N VAL A 167 -10.27 13.70 14.79
CA VAL A 167 -10.91 12.74 13.88
C VAL A 167 -11.06 11.39 14.57
N ALA A 168 -9.98 10.83 15.12
CA ALA A 168 -10.01 9.53 15.80
C ALA A 168 -10.99 9.49 16.99
N ARG A 169 -11.02 10.55 17.81
CA ARG A 169 -12.00 10.67 18.91
C ARG A 169 -13.44 10.66 18.39
N GLN A 170 -13.72 11.40 17.32
CA GLN A 170 -15.07 11.42 16.74
C GLN A 170 -15.50 10.05 16.24
N VAL A 171 -14.60 9.30 15.58
CA VAL A 171 -14.90 7.94 15.12
C VAL A 171 -15.22 7.06 16.33
N ARG A 172 -14.39 7.07 17.37
CA ARG A 172 -14.62 6.32 18.61
C ARG A 172 -15.99 6.60 19.22
N ASP A 173 -16.36 7.88 19.31
CA ASP A 173 -17.66 8.29 19.89
C ASP A 173 -18.85 7.84 19.00
N ASN A 174 -18.66 7.87 17.68
CA ASN A 174 -19.71 7.55 16.71
C ASN A 174 -19.80 6.06 16.34
N ALA A 175 -18.76 5.27 16.57
CA ALA A 175 -18.65 3.85 16.21
C ALA A 175 -17.96 3.04 17.32
N PRO A 176 -18.55 2.96 18.53
CA PRO A 176 -17.88 2.44 19.72
C PRO A 176 -17.60 0.92 19.68
N ASN A 177 -18.11 0.21 18.68
CA ASN A 177 -17.92 -1.24 18.52
C ASN A 177 -16.80 -1.59 17.52
N GLN A 178 -16.20 -0.59 16.88
CA GLN A 178 -15.21 -0.76 15.82
C GLN A 178 -13.87 -0.15 16.26
N LEU A 179 -12.77 -0.74 15.80
CA LEU A 179 -11.43 -0.27 16.14
C LEU A 179 -11.11 1.04 15.42
N VAL A 180 -10.20 1.83 15.98
CA VAL A 180 -9.69 3.06 15.35
C VAL A 180 -8.15 2.99 15.21
N ALA A 181 -7.67 3.24 14.00
CA ALA A 181 -6.27 3.44 13.63
C ALA A 181 -6.07 4.80 12.95
N LEU A 182 -4.82 5.16 12.66
CA LEU A 182 -4.46 6.46 12.06
C LEU A 182 -3.94 6.41 10.63
N GLY A 183 -3.59 5.24 10.10
CA GLY A 183 -3.10 5.13 8.72
C GLY A 183 -1.62 5.44 8.58
N THR A 184 -0.90 5.46 9.70
CA THR A 184 0.49 5.86 9.83
C THR A 184 1.45 4.91 9.12
N GLU A 185 2.55 5.46 8.59
CA GLU A 185 3.58 4.66 7.93
C GLU A 185 4.59 4.10 8.94
N GLY A 186 4.70 4.68 10.13
CA GLY A 186 5.58 4.25 11.20
C GLY A 186 6.81 5.12 11.40
N TYR A 187 6.88 6.30 10.78
CA TYR A 187 8.09 7.11 10.90
C TYR A 187 8.25 7.66 12.31
N PHE A 188 9.49 7.61 12.77
CA PHE A 188 9.85 8.15 14.05
C PHE A 188 10.39 9.57 13.96
N LEU A 189 10.08 10.34 15.00
CA LEU A 189 10.63 11.67 15.26
C LEU A 189 11.16 11.71 16.70
N ASN A 190 12.32 12.34 16.92
CA ASN A 190 12.98 12.54 18.22
C ASN A 190 13.44 11.28 18.99
N SER A 191 13.01 10.08 18.59
CA SER A 191 13.41 8.81 19.20
C SER A 191 13.43 7.72 18.13
N TYR A 192 14.27 6.70 18.26
CA TYR A 192 14.34 5.56 17.31
C TYR A 192 14.59 5.91 15.83
N GLU A 193 15.04 7.13 15.52
CA GLU A 193 15.17 7.64 14.15
C GLU A 193 16.18 6.85 13.30
N SER A 194 17.11 6.15 13.95
CA SER A 194 18.04 5.21 13.31
C SER A 194 17.35 4.00 12.67
N TYR A 195 16.07 3.75 12.99
CA TYR A 195 15.26 2.68 12.38
C TYR A 195 14.46 3.17 11.17
N ASN A 196 14.31 4.47 10.95
CA ASN A 196 13.60 5.01 9.79
C ASN A 196 14.23 4.55 8.47
N PRO A 197 13.48 4.48 7.34
CA PRO A 197 14.00 4.03 6.03
C PRO A 197 15.02 4.98 5.39
N GLY A 198 15.30 6.11 6.01
CA GLY A 198 16.18 7.16 5.49
C GLY A 198 16.30 8.32 6.46
N ALA A 199 17.37 9.10 6.30
CA ALA A 199 17.61 10.29 7.12
C ALA A 199 16.45 11.31 7.02
N GLY A 200 15.88 11.47 5.83
CA GLY A 200 14.77 12.38 5.57
C GLY A 200 13.40 11.89 6.04
N ALA A 201 13.25 10.63 6.48
CA ALA A 201 11.94 10.12 6.89
C ALA A 201 11.41 10.83 8.15
N ARG A 202 12.28 11.19 9.11
CA ARG A 202 11.89 12.04 10.26
C ARG A 202 11.29 13.37 9.81
N CYS A 203 11.74 13.87 8.65
CA CYS A 203 11.36 15.17 8.11
C CYS A 203 10.01 15.11 7.39
N GLU A 204 9.43 13.92 7.19
CA GLU A 204 8.02 13.76 6.80
C GLU A 204 7.09 14.15 7.97
N GLY A 205 7.63 14.36 9.18
CA GLY A 205 6.95 14.96 10.33
C GLY A 205 5.88 14.08 10.97
N GLU A 206 5.82 12.81 10.63
CA GLU A 206 5.10 11.82 11.44
C GLU A 206 5.95 11.47 12.69
N ASP A 207 5.32 11.55 13.87
CA ASP A 207 5.84 10.98 15.12
C ASP A 207 4.94 9.81 15.52
N TRP A 208 5.22 8.64 14.94
CA TRP A 208 4.42 7.43 15.15
C TRP A 208 4.27 7.06 16.62
N THR A 209 5.35 7.21 17.41
CA THR A 209 5.36 6.95 18.85
C THR A 209 4.36 7.81 19.62
N THR A 210 4.29 9.10 19.30
CA THR A 210 3.35 10.01 19.96
C THR A 210 1.92 9.78 19.47
N LEU A 211 1.74 9.66 18.16
CA LEU A 211 0.42 9.43 17.54
C LEU A 211 -0.22 8.11 18.00
N SER A 212 0.57 7.03 18.09
CA SER A 212 0.11 5.72 18.55
C SER A 212 -0.31 5.69 20.02
N ARG A 213 0.14 6.64 20.85
CA ARG A 213 -0.22 6.75 22.27
C ARG A 213 -1.51 7.52 22.51
N LEU A 214 -2.12 8.12 21.49
CA LEU A 214 -3.42 8.77 21.66
C LEU A 214 -4.44 7.76 22.19
N ASP A 215 -5.18 8.14 23.24
CA ASP A 215 -6.22 7.29 23.87
C ASP A 215 -7.33 6.90 22.89
N SER A 216 -7.47 7.67 21.80
CA SER A 216 -8.44 7.42 20.75
C SER A 216 -8.07 6.31 19.78
N ILE A 217 -6.88 5.71 19.90
CA ILE A 217 -6.35 4.69 18.97
C ILE A 217 -6.34 3.31 19.62
N ASP A 218 -6.99 2.33 18.98
CA ASP A 218 -7.10 0.95 19.46
C ASP A 218 -6.04 0.02 18.85
N ALA A 219 -5.62 0.30 17.61
CA ALA A 219 -4.58 -0.46 16.91
C ALA A 219 -3.54 0.48 16.30
N THR A 220 -2.29 0.09 16.40
CA THR A 220 -1.17 0.78 15.76
C THR A 220 -0.90 0.18 14.39
N VAL A 221 -0.52 1.01 13.44
CA VAL A 221 -0.33 0.59 12.04
C VAL A 221 0.98 1.11 11.49
N VAL A 222 1.57 0.36 10.57
CA VAL A 222 2.79 0.73 9.84
C VAL A 222 2.68 0.31 8.38
N HIS A 223 3.37 1.04 7.52
CA HIS A 223 3.50 0.74 6.10
C HIS A 223 4.98 0.51 5.78
N VAL A 224 5.29 -0.53 5.01
CA VAL A 224 6.69 -0.85 4.69
C VAL A 224 6.87 -1.11 3.21
N TYR A 225 7.50 -0.16 2.54
CA TYR A 225 7.81 -0.24 1.12
C TYR A 225 9.27 0.04 0.85
N GLU A 226 9.80 -0.63 -0.16
CA GLU A 226 11.14 -0.33 -0.63
C GLU A 226 11.25 1.09 -1.20
N ARG A 227 10.20 1.61 -1.86
CA ARG A 227 10.19 2.98 -2.39
C ARG A 227 10.37 4.08 -1.33
N GLN A 228 10.16 3.75 -0.05
CA GLN A 228 10.36 4.66 1.07
C GLN A 228 11.84 4.75 1.47
N MET A 229 12.67 3.77 1.06
CA MET A 229 14.09 3.74 1.36
C MET A 229 14.79 4.92 0.69
N GLU A 230 15.51 5.70 1.49
CA GLU A 230 16.43 6.70 0.97
C GLU A 230 17.83 6.13 0.84
N SER A 231 18.71 6.89 0.19
CA SER A 231 20.13 6.58 0.15
C SER A 231 20.73 6.43 1.56
N VAL A 232 21.55 5.39 1.74
CA VAL A 232 22.08 4.97 3.04
C VAL A 232 23.58 5.32 3.14
N PRO A 233 24.07 5.93 4.22
CA PRO A 233 25.50 6.21 4.42
C PRO A 233 26.32 4.90 4.57
N PRO A 234 27.65 4.95 4.40
CA PRO A 234 28.47 6.11 4.05
C PRO A 234 28.51 6.38 2.53
N LYS A 235 28.04 5.43 1.71
CA LYS A 235 28.10 5.53 0.23
C LYS A 235 26.95 6.34 -0.36
N TRP A 236 25.88 6.56 0.40
CA TRP A 236 24.67 7.26 -0.03
C TRP A 236 24.07 6.67 -1.31
N SER A 237 23.97 5.34 -1.34
CA SER A 237 23.31 4.58 -2.40
C SER A 237 22.02 3.96 -1.89
N MET A 238 21.07 3.71 -2.79
CA MET A 238 19.87 2.94 -2.47
C MET A 238 20.25 1.55 -1.94
N CYS A 239 19.47 1.04 -0.99
CA CYS A 239 19.55 -0.36 -0.59
C CYS A 239 19.28 -1.26 -1.80
N ASP A 240 20.02 -2.37 -1.89
CA ASP A 240 19.57 -3.49 -2.69
C ASP A 240 18.45 -4.27 -1.95
N PHE A 241 17.94 -5.32 -2.58
CA PHE A 241 16.88 -6.13 -2.02
C PHE A 241 17.23 -6.76 -0.66
N ASP A 242 18.47 -7.25 -0.50
CA ASP A 242 18.90 -7.90 0.73
C ASP A 242 19.03 -6.88 1.87
N CYS A 243 19.56 -5.68 1.56
CA CYS A 243 19.58 -4.53 2.46
C CYS A 243 18.16 -4.12 2.88
N PHE A 244 17.20 -4.08 1.94
CA PHE A 244 15.80 -3.79 2.25
C PHE A 244 15.16 -4.86 3.16
N CYS A 245 15.43 -6.15 2.92
CA CYS A 245 14.96 -7.22 3.81
C CYS A 245 15.52 -7.08 5.23
N ASN A 246 16.80 -6.72 5.37
CA ASN A 246 17.42 -6.44 6.68
C ASN A 246 16.80 -5.22 7.36
N TYR A 247 16.54 -4.15 6.62
CA TYR A 247 15.80 -2.99 7.12
C TYR A 247 14.41 -3.40 7.63
N MET A 248 13.62 -4.10 6.81
CA MET A 248 12.23 -4.44 7.12
C MET A 248 12.13 -5.21 8.44
N ILE A 249 12.99 -6.22 8.68
CA ILE A 249 12.95 -6.95 9.95
C ILE A 249 13.32 -6.07 11.15
N GLN A 250 14.27 -5.14 11.01
CA GLN A 250 14.65 -4.23 12.08
C GLN A 250 13.54 -3.22 12.37
N TYR A 251 12.92 -2.67 11.32
CA TYR A 251 11.80 -1.76 11.40
C TYR A 251 10.59 -2.41 12.07
N LEU A 252 10.22 -3.63 11.66
CA LEU A 252 9.14 -4.37 12.29
C LEU A 252 9.45 -4.72 13.74
N ASN A 253 10.66 -5.19 14.05
CA ASN A 253 11.05 -5.56 15.41
C ASN A 253 10.92 -4.39 16.41
N ILE A 254 11.35 -3.17 16.02
CA ILE A 254 11.24 -2.02 16.92
C ILE A 254 9.78 -1.59 17.12
N HIS A 255 8.97 -1.59 16.05
CA HIS A 255 7.55 -1.27 16.13
C HIS A 255 6.79 -2.29 16.97
N GLN A 256 7.10 -3.58 16.81
CA GLN A 256 6.56 -4.66 17.63
C GLN A 256 6.88 -4.41 19.10
N ARG A 257 8.14 -4.15 19.44
CA ARG A 257 8.52 -3.88 20.84
C ARG A 257 7.75 -2.69 21.42
N ILE A 258 7.69 -1.59 20.70
CA ILE A 258 7.01 -0.38 21.17
C ILE A 258 5.49 -0.61 21.30
N ALA A 259 4.87 -1.33 20.36
CA ALA A 259 3.46 -1.69 20.42
C ALA A 259 3.15 -2.58 21.65
N ALA A 260 4.01 -3.55 21.95
CA ALA A 260 3.92 -4.35 23.17
C ALA A 260 4.01 -3.48 24.42
N ASP A 261 4.97 -2.55 24.48
CA ASP A 261 5.12 -1.61 25.61
C ASP A 261 3.90 -0.68 25.77
N MET A 262 3.19 -0.38 24.68
CA MET A 262 1.93 0.38 24.70
C MET A 262 0.71 -0.48 25.07
N GLY A 263 0.82 -1.81 25.04
CA GLY A 263 -0.33 -2.71 25.18
C GLY A 263 -1.31 -2.61 24.01
N LYS A 264 -0.85 -2.21 22.83
CA LYS A 264 -1.67 -2.06 21.62
C LYS A 264 -1.24 -3.06 20.54
N PRO A 265 -2.18 -3.63 19.75
CA PRO A 265 -1.83 -4.45 18.61
C PRO A 265 -1.14 -3.63 17.52
N LEU A 266 -0.28 -4.28 16.75
CA LEU A 266 0.38 -3.76 15.56
C LEU A 266 -0.17 -4.47 14.32
N ILE A 267 -0.48 -3.71 13.27
CA ILE A 267 -0.85 -4.23 11.95
C ILE A 267 0.09 -3.60 10.92
N MET A 268 0.74 -4.41 10.09
CA MET A 268 1.42 -3.87 8.90
C MET A 268 0.38 -3.81 7.78
N GLU A 269 -0.30 -2.67 7.66
CA GLU A 269 -1.48 -2.55 6.81
C GLU A 269 -1.19 -2.20 5.35
N GLU A 270 0.08 -1.98 5.02
CA GLU A 270 0.58 -1.96 3.65
C GLU A 270 2.03 -2.46 3.55
N TYR A 271 2.30 -3.33 2.58
CA TYR A 271 3.65 -3.68 2.13
C TYR A 271 3.64 -4.21 0.70
N GLY A 272 4.78 -4.15 0.00
CA GLY A 272 4.93 -4.78 -1.31
C GLY A 272 6.24 -4.46 -2.03
N LEU A 273 6.44 -5.08 -3.21
CA LEU A 273 7.51 -4.76 -4.16
C LEU A 273 6.92 -4.48 -5.54
N VAL A 274 7.40 -3.39 -6.16
CA VAL A 274 6.95 -2.96 -7.49
C VAL A 274 7.67 -3.73 -8.60
N LEU A 275 6.90 -4.28 -9.54
CA LEU A 275 7.41 -4.78 -10.82
C LEU A 275 7.38 -3.66 -11.86
N PRO A 276 8.25 -3.68 -12.90
CA PRO A 276 9.34 -4.62 -13.11
C PRO A 276 10.65 -4.21 -12.40
N HIS A 277 10.61 -3.23 -11.48
CA HIS A 277 11.81 -2.78 -10.77
C HIS A 277 12.45 -3.93 -9.96
N TYR A 278 11.61 -4.72 -9.30
CA TYR A 278 11.97 -5.99 -8.67
C TYR A 278 11.59 -7.17 -9.56
N THR A 279 12.07 -8.36 -9.18
CA THR A 279 11.70 -9.62 -9.83
C THR A 279 10.53 -10.30 -9.11
N VAL A 280 9.78 -11.14 -9.83
CA VAL A 280 8.75 -12.01 -9.24
C VAL A 280 9.34 -12.85 -8.10
N LYS A 281 10.57 -13.36 -8.26
CA LYS A 281 11.27 -14.13 -7.22
C LYS A 281 11.50 -13.30 -5.95
N GLN A 282 11.95 -12.05 -6.07
CA GLN A 282 12.11 -11.17 -4.90
C GLN A 282 10.77 -10.87 -4.21
N ARG A 283 9.68 -10.73 -4.97
CA ARG A 283 8.33 -10.59 -4.39
C ARG A 283 7.94 -11.81 -3.57
N VAL A 284 8.22 -13.03 -4.05
CA VAL A 284 7.99 -14.27 -3.28
C VAL A 284 8.79 -14.27 -1.98
N LEU A 285 10.08 -13.89 -2.04
CA LEU A 285 10.94 -13.82 -0.84
C LEU A 285 10.41 -12.82 0.19
N LEU A 286 9.95 -11.64 -0.24
CA LEU A 286 9.36 -10.65 0.66
C LEU A 286 8.10 -11.18 1.35
N PHE A 287 7.20 -11.81 0.60
CA PHE A 287 5.97 -12.37 1.16
C PHE A 287 6.26 -13.50 2.16
N GLN A 288 7.24 -14.36 1.87
CA GLN A 288 7.65 -15.40 2.81
C GLN A 288 8.30 -14.80 4.07
N LEU A 289 9.12 -13.76 3.94
CA LEU A 289 9.75 -13.08 5.08
C LEU A 289 8.69 -12.48 6.02
N VAL A 290 7.69 -11.81 5.46
CA VAL A 290 6.56 -11.24 6.21
C VAL A 290 5.73 -12.33 6.88
N ALA A 291 5.46 -13.42 6.16
CA ALA A 291 4.73 -14.55 6.72
C ALA A 291 5.48 -15.23 7.88
N ASP A 292 6.80 -15.43 7.74
CA ASP A 292 7.64 -15.98 8.81
C ASP A 292 7.65 -15.07 10.05
N ASN A 293 7.70 -13.74 9.84
CA ASN A 293 7.63 -12.77 10.94
C ASN A 293 6.28 -12.82 11.67
N LEU A 294 5.16 -12.85 10.94
CA LEU A 294 3.84 -12.98 11.54
C LEU A 294 3.66 -14.33 12.27
N ALA A 295 4.16 -15.42 11.70
CA ALA A 295 4.14 -16.74 12.33
C ALA A 295 4.89 -16.74 13.67
N TRP A 296 6.05 -16.06 13.69
CA TRP A 296 6.85 -15.89 14.90
C TRP A 296 6.12 -15.06 15.95
N MET A 297 5.50 -13.95 15.56
CA MET A 297 4.70 -13.10 16.45
C MET A 297 3.55 -13.89 17.07
N ARG A 298 2.81 -14.65 16.26
CA ARG A 298 1.74 -15.52 16.78
C ARG A 298 2.25 -16.57 17.76
N LYS A 299 3.35 -17.26 17.41
CA LYS A 299 3.95 -18.30 18.27
C LYS A 299 4.43 -17.75 19.61
N THR A 300 4.88 -16.51 19.64
CA THR A 300 5.45 -15.86 20.83
C THR A 300 4.45 -14.98 21.58
N HIS A 301 3.19 -14.93 21.14
CA HIS A 301 2.18 -14.00 21.64
C HIS A 301 2.65 -12.53 21.57
N GLY A 302 3.39 -12.20 20.51
CA GLY A 302 3.81 -10.84 20.18
C GLY A 302 2.64 -9.95 19.73
N PRO A 303 2.86 -8.63 19.66
CA PRO A 303 1.79 -7.66 19.45
C PRO A 303 1.37 -7.49 17.99
N MET A 304 2.12 -8.04 17.03
CA MET A 304 1.76 -7.92 15.62
C MET A 304 0.69 -8.95 15.26
N MET A 305 -0.50 -8.45 14.92
CA MET A 305 -1.72 -9.24 14.77
C MET A 305 -2.17 -9.42 13.32
N GLY A 306 -1.56 -8.72 12.37
CA GLY A 306 -1.96 -8.80 10.97
C GLY A 306 -1.00 -8.13 10.01
N VAL A 307 -1.09 -8.56 8.75
CA VAL A 307 -0.35 -8.01 7.61
C VAL A 307 -1.27 -7.89 6.40
N MET A 308 -1.14 -6.81 5.64
CA MET A 308 -1.95 -6.56 4.46
C MET A 308 -1.02 -6.07 3.35
N PHE A 309 -0.94 -6.83 2.25
CA PHE A 309 -0.11 -6.43 1.12
C PHE A 309 -0.86 -5.45 0.22
N TRP A 310 -0.11 -4.54 -0.39
CA TRP A 310 -0.58 -3.72 -1.49
C TRP A 310 -0.16 -4.38 -2.81
N ASN A 311 -1.07 -4.73 -3.71
CA ASN A 311 -2.52 -4.87 -3.47
C ASN A 311 -3.09 -6.09 -4.20
N ALA A 312 -4.26 -6.55 -3.79
CA ALA A 312 -4.91 -7.72 -4.37
C ALA A 312 -5.80 -7.33 -5.56
N ALA A 313 -5.75 -8.11 -6.63
CA ALA A 313 -6.53 -7.89 -7.85
C ALA A 313 -7.11 -9.21 -8.39
N ILE A 314 -8.15 -9.12 -9.24
CA ILE A 314 -8.58 -10.22 -10.11
C ILE A 314 -8.91 -9.67 -11.50
N GLY A 315 -8.83 -10.50 -12.54
CA GLY A 315 -9.14 -10.12 -13.91
C GLY A 315 -8.16 -9.07 -14.47
N ASP A 316 -8.63 -8.29 -15.43
CA ASP A 316 -7.85 -7.24 -16.08
C ASP A 316 -8.20 -5.88 -15.48
N VAL A 317 -7.35 -5.40 -14.58
CA VAL A 317 -7.51 -4.13 -13.86
C VAL A 317 -6.24 -3.30 -13.96
N TRP A 318 -6.33 -2.02 -13.60
CA TRP A 318 -5.16 -1.15 -13.55
C TRP A 318 -4.08 -1.73 -12.62
N ASP A 319 -2.82 -1.60 -13.05
CA ASP A 319 -1.65 -2.16 -12.38
C ASP A 319 -0.58 -1.09 -12.18
N ASP A 320 -0.31 -0.75 -10.92
CA ASP A 320 0.78 0.13 -10.48
C ASP A 320 2.11 -0.60 -10.31
N GLY A 321 2.15 -1.87 -10.70
CA GLY A 321 3.26 -2.77 -10.52
C GLY A 321 3.21 -3.52 -9.20
N TYR A 322 2.23 -3.32 -8.31
CA TYR A 322 2.10 -4.03 -7.03
C TYR A 322 1.04 -5.14 -7.03
N ASN A 323 0.23 -5.27 -8.10
CA ASN A 323 -0.87 -6.22 -8.11
C ASN A 323 -0.39 -7.66 -7.85
N VAL A 324 -1.04 -8.31 -6.89
CA VAL A 324 -1.06 -9.77 -6.73
C VAL A 324 -2.43 -10.23 -7.18
N TYR A 325 -2.46 -10.82 -8.38
CA TYR A 325 -3.68 -11.32 -8.99
C TYR A 325 -4.08 -12.66 -8.35
N LEU A 326 -5.22 -12.69 -7.67
CA LEU A 326 -5.69 -13.87 -6.93
C LEU A 326 -6.25 -14.95 -7.87
N ASP A 327 -6.60 -14.61 -9.10
CA ASP A 327 -7.05 -15.54 -10.15
C ASP A 327 -5.90 -16.06 -11.03
N ALA A 328 -4.65 -15.77 -10.65
CA ALA A 328 -3.47 -16.30 -11.32
C ALA A 328 -3.26 -17.81 -11.06
N PRO A 329 -2.46 -18.50 -11.89
CA PRO A 329 -1.97 -19.84 -11.55
C PRO A 329 -1.19 -19.85 -10.23
N ILE A 330 -1.43 -20.87 -9.39
CA ILE A 330 -0.76 -21.05 -8.10
C ILE A 330 0.66 -21.60 -8.28
N ASP A 331 0.87 -22.48 -9.28
CA ASP A 331 2.16 -23.12 -9.52
C ASP A 331 3.02 -22.33 -10.51
N GLN A 332 4.34 -22.39 -10.35
CA GLN A 332 5.24 -21.88 -11.38
C GLN A 332 5.10 -22.69 -12.68
N PRO A 333 5.19 -22.04 -13.87
CA PRO A 333 5.22 -22.75 -15.13
C PRO A 333 6.38 -23.75 -15.13
N LYS A 334 6.08 -25.04 -15.33
CA LYS A 334 7.14 -26.04 -15.51
C LYS A 334 7.90 -25.69 -16.81
N PRO A 335 9.25 -25.70 -16.82
CA PRO A 335 10.00 -25.50 -18.05
C PRO A 335 9.54 -26.51 -19.10
N SER A 336 9.09 -26.02 -20.26
CA SER A 336 8.78 -26.89 -21.38
C SER A 336 10.08 -27.59 -21.82
N PRO A 337 10.06 -28.90 -22.10
CA PRO A 337 11.23 -29.56 -22.69
C PRO A 337 11.60 -28.87 -24.01
N PRO A 338 12.89 -28.80 -24.37
CA PRO A 338 13.33 -28.15 -25.60
C PRO A 338 12.58 -28.76 -26.79
N ILE A 339 11.93 -27.92 -27.59
CA ILE A 339 11.33 -28.35 -28.85
C ILE A 339 12.47 -28.84 -29.74
N ALA A 340 12.46 -30.12 -30.09
CA ALA A 340 13.41 -30.67 -31.05
C ALA A 340 13.20 -29.96 -32.40
N THR A 341 14.19 -29.15 -32.80
CA THR A 341 14.18 -28.46 -34.09
C THR A 341 14.21 -29.49 -35.22
N THR A 342 13.08 -29.72 -35.88
CA THR A 342 13.03 -30.40 -37.18
C THR A 342 13.53 -29.45 -38.26
N ALA A 343 14.57 -29.85 -38.99
CA ALA A 343 15.18 -29.06 -40.07
C ALA A 343 14.16 -28.72 -41.18
N PRO A 344 14.19 -27.50 -41.75
CA PRO A 344 13.25 -27.10 -42.79
C PRO A 344 13.59 -27.72 -44.16
N THR A 345 12.56 -28.26 -44.81
CA THR A 345 12.58 -28.77 -46.20
C THR A 345 12.61 -27.60 -47.19
N PRO A 346 13.40 -27.65 -48.28
CA PRO A 346 13.56 -26.51 -49.20
C PRO A 346 12.36 -26.36 -50.17
N PRO A 347 11.91 -25.14 -50.48
CA PRO A 347 10.88 -24.91 -51.50
C PRO A 347 11.45 -24.81 -52.92
N ALA A 348 10.62 -25.22 -53.89
CA ALA A 348 10.90 -25.26 -55.32
C ALA A 348 10.82 -23.89 -56.02
N SER A 349 11.56 -23.77 -57.12
CA SER A 349 11.76 -22.60 -57.99
C SER A 349 10.68 -22.40 -59.06
N SER A 350 10.30 -21.14 -59.39
CA SER A 350 10.50 -20.53 -60.74
C SER A 350 9.69 -19.23 -61.03
N SER A 351 10.43 -18.19 -61.47
CA SER A 351 10.19 -17.15 -62.50
C SER A 351 8.98 -16.19 -62.40
N SER A 352 9.10 -14.85 -62.57
CA SER A 352 9.74 -14.08 -63.66
C SER A 352 9.87 -12.56 -63.33
N LEU A 353 10.77 -11.85 -64.04
CA LEU A 353 11.15 -10.40 -63.96
C LEU A 353 11.06 -9.79 -65.39
N PRO A 354 11.03 -8.45 -65.67
CA PRO A 354 12.08 -7.48 -65.26
C PRO A 354 11.70 -5.99 -64.98
N THR A 355 12.36 -5.41 -63.94
CA THR A 355 13.17 -4.15 -63.78
C THR A 355 13.14 -2.96 -64.77
N PRO A 356 13.77 -1.77 -64.49
CA PRO A 356 14.39 -1.24 -63.24
C PRO A 356 14.20 0.28 -62.94
N SER A 357 14.48 0.71 -61.68
CA SER A 357 15.25 1.96 -61.44
C SER A 357 15.93 1.94 -60.06
N THR A 358 17.28 1.84 -60.13
CA THR A 358 18.38 2.36 -59.27
C THR A 358 18.05 2.93 -57.87
N ALA A 359 18.53 2.34 -56.76
CA ALA A 359 19.90 2.37 -56.15
C ALA A 359 20.03 3.55 -55.15
N GLN A 360 20.44 3.46 -53.87
CA GLN A 360 21.32 2.59 -53.05
C GLN A 360 20.84 2.64 -51.56
N SER A 361 20.75 1.52 -50.82
CA SER A 361 21.76 0.87 -49.91
C SER A 361 22.08 1.70 -48.64
N GLU A 362 22.18 1.20 -47.40
CA GLU A 362 22.11 -0.10 -46.69
C GLU A 362 21.94 0.28 -45.19
N ALA A 363 21.29 -0.47 -44.29
CA ALA A 363 21.74 -1.75 -43.74
C ALA A 363 20.61 -2.49 -42.97
N GLU A 364 20.82 -3.80 -42.79
CA GLU A 364 19.90 -4.88 -42.43
C GLU A 364 19.24 -4.87 -41.03
N PRO A 365 18.11 -5.60 -40.88
CA PRO A 365 17.51 -5.97 -39.60
C PRO A 365 17.99 -7.35 -39.13
N THR A 366 18.53 -7.44 -37.92
CA THR A 366 18.87 -8.72 -37.29
C THR A 366 17.90 -9.07 -36.16
N GLN A 367 16.97 -9.96 -36.50
CA GLN A 367 16.48 -11.12 -35.73
C GLN A 367 16.21 -10.98 -34.21
N SER A 368 14.91 -11.05 -33.89
CA SER A 368 14.29 -11.82 -32.78
C SER A 368 15.13 -13.04 -32.35
N GLU A 369 15.35 -13.43 -31.09
CA GLU A 369 14.57 -13.51 -29.84
C GLU A 369 15.55 -14.06 -28.73
N PRO A 370 15.19 -14.34 -27.44
CA PRO A 370 13.86 -14.53 -26.87
C PRO A 370 13.50 -13.68 -25.65
N SER A 371 12.21 -13.34 -25.58
CA SER A 371 11.51 -12.94 -24.36
C SER A 371 11.58 -14.01 -23.28
N PRO A 372 11.80 -13.65 -22.00
CA PRO A 372 11.41 -14.47 -20.87
C PRO A 372 10.18 -13.85 -20.20
N THR A 373 9.07 -13.79 -20.92
CA THR A 373 7.75 -13.54 -20.31
C THR A 373 6.83 -14.70 -20.65
N GLN A 374 7.22 -15.90 -20.24
CA GLN A 374 6.26 -16.96 -19.99
C GLN A 374 6.08 -17.05 -18.48
N GLY A 375 4.96 -16.51 -17.99
CA GLY A 375 4.66 -16.58 -16.57
C GLY A 375 3.35 -15.94 -16.15
N GLU A 376 2.84 -14.94 -16.87
CA GLU A 376 1.54 -14.35 -16.58
C GLU A 376 0.72 -14.21 -17.87
N PRO A 377 -0.61 -14.40 -17.83
CA PRO A 377 -1.47 -14.07 -18.97
C PRO A 377 -1.26 -12.59 -19.38
N GLU A 378 -1.61 -12.26 -20.62
CA GLU A 378 -1.60 -10.88 -21.13
C GLU A 378 -2.45 -10.01 -20.19
N ARG A 379 -1.80 -9.28 -19.28
CA ARG A 379 -2.41 -8.40 -18.28
C ARG A 379 -2.20 -6.95 -18.69
N ALA A 380 -3.01 -6.06 -18.13
CA ALA A 380 -2.82 -4.62 -18.26
C ALA A 380 -1.34 -4.26 -18.13
N PRO A 381 -0.80 -3.40 -19.01
CA PRO A 381 0.58 -2.97 -18.90
C PRO A 381 0.78 -2.26 -17.56
N ILE A 382 1.87 -2.57 -16.87
CA ILE A 382 2.27 -1.87 -15.65
C ILE A 382 2.42 -0.39 -16.00
N ILE A 383 1.60 0.45 -15.37
CA ILE A 383 1.69 1.89 -15.49
C ILE A 383 2.54 2.36 -14.32
N GLN A 384 3.73 2.89 -14.60
CA GLN A 384 4.58 3.45 -13.55
C GLN A 384 3.77 4.46 -12.73
N ASN A 385 3.76 4.28 -11.40
CA ASN A 385 3.25 5.31 -10.53
C ASN A 385 4.14 6.55 -10.70
N THR A 386 3.56 7.61 -11.25
CA THR A 386 4.21 8.91 -11.49
C THR A 386 3.89 9.91 -10.39
N GLU A 387 3.31 9.46 -9.26
CA GLU A 387 3.16 10.26 -8.05
C GLU A 387 4.54 10.72 -7.58
N THR A 388 4.91 11.89 -8.07
CA THR A 388 6.03 12.66 -7.59
C THR A 388 5.56 13.37 -6.34
N LEU A 389 6.34 13.24 -5.26
CA LEU A 389 6.18 14.06 -4.07
C LEU A 389 6.40 15.52 -4.48
N THR A 390 5.31 16.22 -4.78
CA THR A 390 5.35 17.60 -5.25
C THR A 390 5.86 18.55 -4.16
N ASP A 391 6.16 19.80 -4.50
CA ASP A 391 6.54 20.82 -3.51
C ASP A 391 5.52 20.95 -2.36
N PHE A 392 4.22 20.74 -2.61
CA PHE A 392 3.16 20.65 -1.59
C PHE A 392 3.38 19.53 -0.55
N LEU A 393 4.00 18.42 -0.96
CA LEU A 393 4.21 17.20 -0.17
C LEU A 393 5.61 17.12 0.45
N ARG A 394 6.56 17.99 0.09
CA ARG A 394 7.89 17.99 0.71
C ARG A 394 8.38 19.40 1.02
N GLY A 395 8.35 20.34 0.09
CA GLY A 395 8.69 21.76 0.36
C GLY A 395 10.14 21.98 0.85
N PRO A 396 10.58 23.25 0.94
CA PRO A 396 11.97 23.57 1.28
C PRO A 396 12.33 23.23 2.74
N GLN A 397 11.36 23.28 3.68
CA GLN A 397 11.60 22.98 5.08
C GLN A 397 11.96 21.50 5.31
N ARG A 398 11.24 20.56 4.67
CA ARG A 398 11.59 19.13 4.73
C ARG A 398 12.94 18.87 4.11
N ALA A 399 13.25 19.52 2.98
CA ALA A 399 14.53 19.35 2.30
C ALA A 399 15.71 19.77 3.19
N ALA A 400 15.63 20.95 3.80
CA ALA A 400 16.64 21.43 4.74
C ALA A 400 16.80 20.50 5.95
N CYS A 401 15.68 20.02 6.52
CA CYS A 401 15.71 19.03 7.59
C CYS A 401 16.40 17.73 7.16
N ALA A 402 16.15 17.23 5.95
CA ALA A 402 16.73 15.99 5.48
C ALA A 402 18.25 16.10 5.25
N GLU A 403 18.72 17.25 4.76
CA GLU A 403 20.15 17.55 4.62
C GLU A 403 20.84 17.62 6.00
N GLU A 404 20.21 18.25 6.98
CA GLU A 404 20.70 18.25 8.36
C GLU A 404 20.73 16.84 8.95
N ALA A 405 19.64 16.08 8.79
CA ALA A 405 19.50 14.72 9.29
C ALA A 405 20.60 13.79 8.73
N ALA A 406 20.95 13.97 7.47
CA ALA A 406 22.01 13.19 6.82
C ALA A 406 23.38 13.32 7.50
N GLY A 407 23.63 14.41 8.25
CA GLY A 407 24.89 14.64 8.95
C GLY A 407 25.10 13.78 10.20
N TRP A 408 24.04 13.21 10.77
CA TRP A 408 24.11 12.46 12.03
C TRP A 408 23.33 11.13 12.01
N TRP A 409 22.46 10.93 11.03
CA TRP A 409 21.64 9.72 10.93
C TRP A 409 22.49 8.49 10.59
N LEU A 410 22.33 7.43 11.40
CA LEU A 410 23.01 6.15 11.22
C LEU A 410 21.97 5.02 11.23
N PRO A 411 21.83 4.26 10.13
CA PRO A 411 20.83 3.20 10.02
C PRO A 411 21.20 1.97 10.85
N VAL A 412 20.28 1.46 11.66
CA VAL A 412 20.55 0.31 12.55
C VAL A 412 20.90 -0.94 11.76
N TRP A 413 20.21 -1.20 10.65
CA TRP A 413 20.36 -2.42 9.86
C TRP A 413 21.67 -2.52 9.07
N THR A 414 22.51 -1.48 9.09
CA THR A 414 23.86 -1.51 8.49
C THR A 414 24.96 -1.76 9.51
N THR A 415 24.62 -1.93 10.78
CA THR A 415 25.58 -2.20 11.84
C THR A 415 25.92 -3.70 11.93
N ASP A 416 27.17 -4.03 12.25
CA ASP A 416 27.65 -5.42 12.30
C ASP A 416 26.96 -6.29 13.37
N TRP A 417 26.32 -5.67 14.37
CA TRP A 417 25.62 -6.36 15.45
C TRP A 417 24.12 -6.53 15.17
N ALA A 418 23.58 -5.87 14.14
CA ALA A 418 22.17 -5.99 13.80
C ALA A 418 21.86 -7.41 13.31
N GLN A 419 20.70 -7.92 13.72
CA GLN A 419 20.19 -9.17 13.18
C GLN A 419 19.87 -8.98 11.69
N THR A 420 20.36 -9.91 10.87
CA THR A 420 20.12 -9.92 9.43
C THR A 420 19.26 -11.13 9.02
N VAL A 421 18.69 -11.06 7.84
CA VAL A 421 18.00 -12.18 7.19
C VAL A 421 19.05 -13.08 6.52
N ASP A 422 18.98 -14.38 6.76
CA ASP A 422 19.72 -15.37 5.97
C ASP A 422 19.07 -15.49 4.59
N MET A 423 19.50 -14.63 3.67
CA MET A 423 18.92 -14.52 2.34
C MET A 423 19.16 -15.77 1.49
N ASP A 424 20.26 -16.50 1.71
CA ASP A 424 20.55 -17.73 0.98
C ASP A 424 19.63 -18.86 1.44
N ALA A 425 19.41 -19.01 2.75
CA ALA A 425 18.43 -19.95 3.26
C ALA A 425 16.99 -19.57 2.83
N LEU A 426 16.65 -18.28 2.80
CA LEU A 426 15.34 -17.82 2.33
C LEU A 426 15.14 -18.14 0.84
N ARG A 427 16.14 -17.87 -0.01
CA ARG A 427 16.12 -18.20 -1.44
C ARG A 427 15.96 -19.70 -1.67
N GLU A 428 16.65 -20.52 -0.91
CA GLU A 428 16.54 -21.97 -1.01
C GLU A 428 15.14 -22.47 -0.68
N ARG A 429 14.57 -22.02 0.45
CA ARG A 429 13.22 -22.41 0.88
C ARG A 429 12.12 -21.94 -0.08
N CYS A 430 12.34 -20.84 -0.79
CA CYS A 430 11.33 -20.24 -1.67
C CYS A 430 11.51 -20.58 -3.16
N ARG A 431 12.49 -21.42 -3.51
CA ARG A 431 12.91 -21.66 -4.90
C ARG A 431 11.75 -21.97 -5.84
N ASP A 432 10.81 -22.78 -5.38
CA ASP A 432 9.69 -23.30 -6.18
C ASP A 432 8.33 -22.68 -5.81
N LEU A 433 8.33 -21.62 -4.98
CA LEU A 433 7.11 -20.96 -4.53
C LEU A 433 6.65 -19.85 -5.48
N THR A 434 5.34 -19.59 -5.47
CA THR A 434 4.73 -18.35 -5.94
C THR A 434 4.20 -17.57 -4.75
N VAL A 435 3.81 -16.30 -4.95
CA VAL A 435 3.17 -15.50 -3.91
C VAL A 435 1.87 -16.18 -3.44
N LEU A 436 1.06 -16.70 -4.36
CA LEU A 436 -0.18 -17.40 -4.03
C LEU A 436 0.08 -18.67 -3.21
N GLN A 437 1.16 -19.40 -3.51
CA GLN A 437 1.56 -20.56 -2.70
C GLN A 437 1.98 -20.15 -1.28
N VAL A 438 2.69 -19.03 -1.12
CA VAL A 438 3.02 -18.50 0.22
C VAL A 438 1.73 -18.18 0.99
N LEU A 439 0.75 -17.52 0.35
CA LEU A 439 -0.54 -17.22 0.97
C LEU A 439 -1.29 -18.51 1.38
N LEU A 440 -1.35 -19.52 0.51
CA LEU A 440 -1.96 -20.81 0.85
C LEU A 440 -1.28 -21.52 2.01
N ASN A 441 0.06 -21.50 2.04
CA ASN A 441 0.84 -22.12 3.12
C ASN A 441 0.63 -21.41 4.47
N THR A 442 0.19 -20.16 4.45
CA THR A 442 0.13 -19.28 5.62
C THR A 442 -1.30 -18.86 5.96
N LYS A 443 -2.31 -19.34 5.23
CA LYS A 443 -3.72 -18.98 5.40
C LYS A 443 -4.26 -19.15 6.83
N GLU A 444 -3.76 -20.16 7.55
CA GLU A 444 -4.16 -20.44 8.94
C GLU A 444 -3.42 -19.56 9.96
N LEU A 445 -2.34 -18.90 9.54
CA LEU A 445 -1.54 -17.98 10.36
C LEU A 445 -2.01 -16.53 10.23
N LEU A 446 -2.51 -16.14 9.06
CA LEU A 446 -2.74 -14.75 8.71
C LEU A 446 -3.88 -14.08 9.51
N TYR A 447 -4.88 -14.82 10.03
CA TYR A 447 -6.10 -14.21 10.59
C TYR A 447 -6.85 -15.04 11.65
N ALA A 448 -6.16 -15.67 12.60
CA ALA A 448 -6.79 -16.47 13.68
C ALA A 448 -6.52 -15.94 15.08
#